data_AF-A0A7L5FQF1-F1
#
_entry.id   AF-A0A7L5FQF1-F1
#
_cell.length_a   1.000
_cell.length_b   1.000
_cell.length_c   1.000
_cell.angle_alpha   90.00
_cell.angle_beta   90.00
_cell.angle_gamma   90.00
#
_symmetry.space_group_name_H-M   'P 1'
#
loop_
_entity.id
_entity.type
_entity.pdbx_description
1 polymer ?
#
loop_
_entity_poly.entity_id
_entity_poly.type
_entity_poly.pdbx_seq_one_letter_code
_entity_poly.pdbx_strand_id
1 'polypeptide(L)'
;MINLLLNLEVAKMATNDYVGFTFFIGSMAMMAASAFFFLSLSQFDSKWRTSVLVSGLITFIAAVHYFYMRDYYAAFSESPTFFRYVDWTLTVPLMCVEFYLILKVAGAKLGLMWKLIFLSVVMLVTGYFGEVVAIGNPTAQWIWGLASGIAYFIIVYIIWFGEAKKLAVAAGGAVLKAHNVLCWFVLVGWAIYPLGYILGTEGGLFGLQLVEDPKVAQEAMDVVYNIGDAINKIGFGLVIFGLAVASTKKSEA
;
A
#
# COMPACT_ATOMS: atom_id res chain seq x y z
N MET A 1 -32.04 -19.65 16.73
CA MET A 1 -30.62 -19.28 16.96
C MET A 1 -29.81 -19.92 15.85
N ILE A 2 -29.56 -19.17 14.78
CA ILE A 2 -28.63 -19.57 13.72
C ILE A 2 -27.23 -19.45 14.34
N ASN A 3 -26.44 -20.53 14.26
CA ASN A 3 -25.08 -20.58 14.76
C ASN A 3 -24.26 -19.43 14.16
N LEU A 4 -24.02 -18.39 14.96
CA LEU A 4 -23.10 -17.29 14.69
C LEU A 4 -21.63 -17.69 14.93
N LEU A 5 -21.37 -18.99 15.03
CA LEU A 5 -20.06 -19.58 15.25
C LEU A 5 -19.63 -20.25 13.94
N LEU A 6 -18.87 -19.49 13.14
CA LEU A 6 -17.83 -20.00 12.24
C LEU A 6 -18.23 -21.24 11.40
N ASN A 7 -19.06 -21.05 10.38
CA ASN A 7 -18.95 -21.91 9.20
C ASN A 7 -17.63 -21.56 8.50
N LEU A 8 -16.53 -22.13 9.00
CA LEU A 8 -15.27 -22.21 8.27
C LEU A 8 -15.43 -23.28 7.19
N GLU A 9 -16.24 -22.99 6.17
CA GLU A 9 -16.20 -23.78 4.94
C GLU A 9 -14.85 -23.52 4.26
N VAL A 10 -13.91 -24.43 4.49
CA VAL A 10 -12.60 -24.38 3.85
C VAL A 10 -12.76 -24.90 2.43
N ALA A 11 -12.81 -23.98 1.46
CA ALA A 11 -12.81 -24.33 0.05
C ALA A 11 -11.50 -25.04 -0.33
N LYS A 12 -11.60 -26.05 -1.19
CA LYS A 12 -10.42 -26.75 -1.74
C LYS A 12 -9.67 -25.79 -2.67
N MET A 13 -8.47 -25.37 -2.27
CA MET A 13 -7.56 -24.60 -3.13
C MET A 13 -6.77 -25.55 -4.04
N ALA A 14 -6.74 -25.28 -5.34
CA ALA A 14 -5.92 -26.05 -6.27
C ALA A 14 -4.43 -25.70 -6.08
N THR A 15 -3.54 -26.66 -6.30
CA THR A 15 -2.09 -26.45 -6.10
C THR A 15 -1.48 -25.45 -7.08
N ASN A 16 -2.17 -25.16 -8.19
CA ASN A 16 -1.80 -24.18 -9.20
C ASN A 16 -2.63 -22.89 -9.12
N ASP A 17 -3.45 -22.71 -8.09
CA ASP A 17 -4.17 -21.47 -7.84
C ASP A 17 -3.25 -20.46 -7.13
N TYR A 18 -2.42 -19.78 -7.92
CA TYR A 18 -1.47 -18.79 -7.40
C TYR A 18 -2.15 -17.54 -6.86
N VAL A 19 -3.32 -17.17 -7.39
CA VAL A 19 -4.08 -16.01 -6.92
C VAL A 19 -4.64 -16.28 -5.52
N GLY A 20 -5.36 -17.40 -5.34
CA GLY A 20 -5.86 -17.84 -4.04
C GLY A 20 -4.74 -18.04 -3.02
N PHE A 21 -3.62 -18.64 -3.44
CA PHE A 21 -2.44 -18.83 -2.59
C PHE A 21 -1.85 -17.49 -2.10
N THR A 22 -1.68 -16.52 -3.00
CA THR A 22 -1.12 -15.21 -2.63
C THR A 22 -2.08 -14.38 -1.78
N PHE A 23 -3.39 -14.46 -2.00
CA PHE A 23 -4.39 -13.87 -1.09
C PHE A 23 -4.30 -14.46 0.32
N PHE A 24 -4.17 -15.79 0.42
CA PHE A 24 -4.04 -16.46 1.70
C PHE A 24 -2.78 -16.03 2.46
N ILE A 25 -1.62 -16.06 1.79
CA ILE A 25 -0.37 -15.60 2.39
C ILE A 25 -0.44 -14.13 2.78
N GLY A 26 -0.97 -13.27 1.91
CA GLY A 26 -1.16 -11.85 2.19
C GLY A 26 -1.99 -11.62 3.44
N SER A 27 -3.12 -12.32 3.58
CA SER A 27 -3.99 -12.24 4.77
C SER A 27 -3.23 -12.57 6.06
N MET A 28 -2.52 -13.70 6.07
CA MET A 28 -1.77 -14.16 7.24
C MET A 28 -0.59 -13.26 7.58
N ALA A 29 0.15 -12.80 6.56
CA ALA A 29 1.31 -11.94 6.73
C ALA A 29 0.91 -10.56 7.29
N MET A 30 -0.16 -9.95 6.78
CA MET A 30 -0.68 -8.67 7.28
C MET A 30 -1.15 -8.79 8.72
N MET A 31 -1.93 -9.83 9.05
CA MET A 31 -2.41 -10.08 10.40
C MET A 31 -1.24 -10.26 11.38
N ALA A 32 -0.24 -11.07 11.02
CA ALA A 32 0.96 -11.26 11.83
C ALA A 32 1.74 -9.96 12.04
N ALA A 33 1.89 -9.15 10.99
CA ALA A 33 2.56 -7.85 11.07
C ALA A 33 1.80 -6.87 11.99
N SER A 34 0.46 -6.85 11.93
CA SER A 34 -0.36 -6.03 12.84
C SER A 34 -0.17 -6.43 14.29
N ALA A 35 -0.24 -7.74 14.58
CA ALA A 35 0.01 -8.25 15.92
C ALA A 35 1.41 -7.85 16.41
N PHE A 36 2.43 -8.02 15.56
CA PHE A 36 3.79 -7.59 15.87
C PHE A 36 3.89 -6.11 16.20
N PHE A 37 3.35 -5.22 15.36
CA PHE A 37 3.44 -3.77 15.59
C PHE A 37 2.68 -3.34 16.85
N PHE A 38 1.48 -3.87 17.10
CA PHE A 38 0.70 -3.53 18.30
C PHE A 38 1.34 -4.04 19.60
N LEU A 39 1.86 -5.27 19.60
CA LEU A 39 2.53 -5.83 20.78
C LEU A 39 3.88 -5.16 21.07
N SER A 40 4.48 -4.52 20.06
CA SER A 40 5.74 -3.78 20.22
C SER A 40 5.56 -2.35 20.75
N LEU A 41 4.34 -1.83 20.92
CA LEU A 41 4.13 -0.40 21.23
C LEU A 41 4.74 0.06 22.57
N SER A 42 4.76 -0.83 23.55
CA SER A 42 5.21 -0.53 24.92
C SER A 42 6.70 -0.20 25.01
N GLN A 43 7.50 -0.62 24.03
CA GLN A 43 8.95 -0.45 24.02
C GLN A 43 9.42 0.93 23.49
N PHE A 44 8.49 1.77 23.02
CA PHE A 44 8.82 3.05 22.38
C PHE A 44 8.21 4.24 23.11
N ASP A 45 8.88 5.40 23.07
CA ASP A 45 8.37 6.67 23.57
C ASP A 45 7.15 7.16 22.77
N SER A 46 6.35 8.05 23.37
CA SER A 46 5.10 8.58 22.80
C SER A 46 5.23 9.08 21.35
N LYS A 47 6.38 9.67 21.03
CA LYS A 47 6.73 10.17 19.70
C LYS A 47 6.74 9.05 18.65
N TRP A 48 7.50 7.98 18.88
CA TRP A 48 7.68 6.89 17.91
C TRP A 48 6.59 5.82 18.03
N ARG A 49 5.97 5.70 19.21
CA ARG A 49 4.81 4.84 19.45
C ARG A 49 3.66 5.16 18.51
N THR A 50 3.40 6.44 18.24
CA THR A 50 2.36 6.86 17.28
C THR A 50 2.68 6.36 15.87
N SER A 51 3.93 6.48 15.41
CA SER A 51 4.36 5.99 14.11
C SER A 51 4.24 4.47 13.95
N VAL A 52 4.63 3.71 14.98
CA VAL A 52 4.50 2.25 14.99
C VAL A 52 3.01 1.85 15.06
N LEU A 53 2.18 2.59 15.80
CA LEU A 53 0.73 2.37 15.84
C LEU A 53 0.11 2.55 14.44
N VAL A 54 0.48 3.61 13.71
CA VAL A 54 0.00 3.84 12.34
C VAL A 54 0.41 2.68 11.41
N SER A 55 1.62 2.15 11.56
CA SER A 55 2.06 0.95 10.83
C SER A 55 1.22 -0.30 11.17
N GLY A 56 0.87 -0.47 12.44
CA GLY A 56 -0.08 -1.50 12.88
C GLY A 56 -1.47 -1.31 12.28
N LEU A 57 -1.99 -0.08 12.22
CA LEU A 57 -3.29 0.22 11.61
C LEU A 57 -3.30 -0.06 10.09
N ILE A 58 -2.25 0.33 9.37
CA ILE A 58 -2.12 0.07 7.92
C ILE A 58 -2.20 -1.43 7.65
N THR A 59 -1.40 -2.23 8.37
CA THR A 59 -1.41 -3.69 8.19
C THR A 59 -2.71 -4.32 8.67
N PHE A 60 -3.36 -3.76 9.69
CA PHE A 60 -4.60 -4.33 10.23
C PHE A 60 -5.78 -4.10 9.30
N ILE A 61 -5.90 -2.88 8.75
CA ILE A 61 -6.88 -2.57 7.70
C ILE A 61 -6.66 -3.50 6.50
N ALA A 62 -5.41 -3.67 6.07
CA ALA A 62 -5.07 -4.58 4.98
C ALA A 62 -5.41 -6.03 5.32
N ALA A 63 -5.12 -6.52 6.53
CA ALA A 63 -5.47 -7.88 6.93
C ALA A 63 -6.97 -8.14 6.79
N VAL A 64 -7.80 -7.22 7.29
CA VAL A 64 -9.27 -7.32 7.16
C VAL A 64 -9.69 -7.37 5.70
N HIS A 65 -9.21 -6.45 4.86
CA HIS A 65 -9.55 -6.42 3.44
C HIS A 65 -9.06 -7.67 2.70
N TYR A 66 -7.88 -8.19 3.03
CA TYR A 66 -7.34 -9.41 2.42
C TYR A 66 -8.17 -10.64 2.74
N PHE A 67 -8.74 -10.75 3.96
CA PHE A 67 -9.70 -11.81 4.25
C PHE A 67 -10.95 -11.69 3.37
N TYR A 68 -11.54 -10.49 3.24
CA TYR A 68 -12.68 -10.27 2.35
C TYR A 68 -12.36 -10.56 0.89
N MET A 69 -11.22 -10.09 0.38
CA MET A 69 -10.79 -10.30 -1.00
C MET A 69 -10.52 -11.77 -1.30
N ARG A 70 -9.86 -12.48 -0.38
CA ARG A 70 -9.64 -13.93 -0.47
C ARG A 70 -10.96 -14.69 -0.57
N ASP A 71 -11.90 -14.37 0.31
CA ASP A 71 -13.18 -15.08 0.37
C ASP A 71 -14.06 -14.74 -0.85
N TYR A 72 -14.01 -13.49 -1.32
CA TYR A 72 -14.64 -13.07 -2.58
C TYR A 72 -14.07 -13.84 -3.77
N TYR A 73 -12.74 -13.89 -3.92
CA TYR A 73 -12.09 -14.63 -5.00
C TYR A 73 -12.43 -16.12 -4.95
N ALA A 74 -12.40 -16.74 -3.78
CA ALA A 74 -12.74 -18.15 -3.61
C ALA A 74 -14.20 -18.47 -3.96
N ALA A 75 -15.13 -17.55 -3.68
CA ALA A 75 -16.56 -17.74 -3.95
C ALA A 75 -16.95 -17.45 -5.41
N PHE A 76 -16.35 -16.43 -6.02
CA PHE A 76 -16.80 -15.90 -7.32
C PHE A 76 -15.79 -16.10 -8.46
N SER A 77 -14.53 -16.44 -8.17
CA SER A 77 -13.44 -16.53 -9.16
C SER A 77 -13.26 -15.23 -9.97
N GLU A 78 -13.53 -14.09 -9.34
CA GLU A 78 -13.43 -12.75 -9.91
C GLU A 78 -12.39 -11.92 -9.14
N SER A 79 -11.68 -11.04 -9.85
CA SER A 79 -10.72 -10.14 -9.22
C SER A 79 -11.42 -9.11 -8.31
N PRO A 80 -11.05 -9.02 -7.02
CA PRO A 80 -11.72 -8.15 -6.06
C PRO A 80 -11.18 -6.70 -6.09
N THR A 81 -10.96 -6.13 -7.29
CA THR A 81 -10.34 -4.81 -7.48
C THR A 81 -11.01 -3.69 -6.68
N PHE A 82 -12.35 -3.70 -6.58
CA PHE A 82 -13.07 -2.70 -5.78
C PHE A 82 -12.63 -2.69 -4.30
N PHE A 83 -12.57 -3.87 -3.65
CA PHE A 83 -12.15 -3.98 -2.26
C PHE A 83 -10.69 -3.53 -2.08
N ARG A 84 -9.83 -3.80 -3.07
CA ARG A 84 -8.44 -3.35 -3.08
C ARG A 84 -8.33 -1.82 -3.10
N TYR A 85 -9.13 -1.14 -3.92
CA TYR A 85 -9.17 0.33 -3.94
C TYR A 85 -9.73 0.93 -2.64
N VAL A 86 -10.67 0.27 -1.97
CA VAL A 86 -11.12 0.68 -0.61
C VAL A 86 -9.96 0.59 0.37
N ASP A 87 -9.23 -0.54 0.40
CA ASP A 87 -8.05 -0.69 1.25
C ASP A 87 -6.99 0.39 0.97
N TRP A 88 -6.65 0.63 -0.29
CA TRP A 88 -5.67 1.65 -0.66
C TRP A 88 -6.12 3.06 -0.27
N THR A 89 -7.39 3.38 -0.44
CA THR A 89 -7.95 4.68 -0.06
C THR A 89 -7.84 4.94 1.44
N LEU A 90 -7.80 3.89 2.27
CA LEU A 90 -7.61 4.00 3.71
C LEU A 90 -6.13 3.97 4.11
N THR A 91 -5.34 3.08 3.51
CA THR A 91 -3.96 2.81 3.92
C THR A 91 -2.94 3.79 3.34
N VAL A 92 -3.11 4.23 2.10
CA VAL A 92 -2.18 5.17 1.46
C VAL A 92 -2.16 6.54 2.15
N PRO A 93 -3.32 7.15 2.51
CA PRO A 93 -3.30 8.37 3.33
C PRO A 93 -2.60 8.19 4.67
N LEU A 94 -2.72 7.02 5.32
CA LEU A 94 -1.98 6.72 6.55
C LEU A 94 -0.46 6.65 6.32
N MET A 95 -0.02 6.09 5.18
CA MET A 95 1.40 6.15 4.80
C MET A 95 1.87 7.60 4.58
N CYS A 96 1.03 8.47 4.00
CA CYS A 96 1.32 9.89 3.87
C CYS A 96 1.39 10.62 5.22
N VAL A 97 0.52 10.26 6.18
CA VAL A 97 0.62 10.73 7.57
C VAL A 97 1.97 10.33 8.18
N GLU A 98 2.44 9.11 7.92
CA GLU A 98 3.70 8.65 8.46
C GLU A 98 4.91 9.46 7.94
N PHE A 99 4.94 9.80 6.65
CA PHE A 99 5.96 10.72 6.12
C PHE A 99 5.98 12.05 6.87
N TYR A 100 4.81 12.58 7.26
CA TYR A 100 4.75 13.76 8.09
C TYR A 100 5.26 13.50 9.53
N LEU A 101 4.85 12.39 10.15
CA LEU A 101 5.22 12.07 11.54
C LEU A 101 6.73 11.95 11.74
N ILE A 102 7.43 11.23 10.85
CA ILE A 102 8.89 11.08 10.98
C ILE A 102 9.64 12.40 10.76
N LEU A 103 9.08 13.31 9.97
CA LEU A 103 9.68 14.62 9.64
C LEU A 103 9.28 15.72 10.61
N LYS A 104 8.28 15.50 11.47
CA LYS A 104 7.82 16.47 12.48
C LYS A 104 8.97 16.95 13.38
N VAL A 105 9.96 16.09 13.59
CA VAL A 105 11.17 16.34 14.39
C VAL A 105 12.05 17.46 13.81
N ALA A 106 11.95 17.69 12.50
CA ALA A 106 12.66 18.74 11.78
C ALA A 106 11.73 19.89 11.39
N GLY A 107 10.54 19.97 12.00
CA GLY A 107 9.60 21.08 11.79
C GLY A 107 8.65 20.90 10.61
N ALA A 108 8.36 19.66 10.19
CA ALA A 108 7.32 19.41 9.19
C ALA A 108 5.97 20.03 9.62
N LYS A 109 5.30 20.67 8.66
CA LYS A 109 4.00 21.32 8.86
C LYS A 109 2.86 20.42 8.39
N LEU A 110 1.66 20.61 8.96
CA LEU A 110 0.44 19.92 8.52
C LEU A 110 0.13 20.13 7.03
N GLY A 111 0.58 21.24 6.44
CA GLY A 111 0.43 21.50 5.00
C GLY A 111 1.13 20.46 4.12
N LEU A 112 2.29 19.93 4.53
CA LEU A 112 2.96 18.85 3.81
C LEU A 112 2.12 17.56 3.88
N MET A 113 1.62 17.22 5.07
CA MET A 113 0.77 16.04 5.29
C MET A 113 -0.46 16.07 4.37
N TRP A 114 -1.23 17.17 4.41
CA TRP A 114 -2.44 17.31 3.60
C TRP A 114 -2.16 17.36 2.10
N LYS A 115 -1.01 17.95 1.69
CA LYS A 115 -0.59 17.93 0.29
C LYS A 115 -0.34 16.50 -0.20
N LEU A 116 0.35 15.68 0.58
CA LEU A 116 0.60 14.27 0.24
C LEU A 116 -0.71 13.46 0.21
N ILE A 117 -1.57 13.63 1.21
CA ILE A 117 -2.88 12.96 1.28
C ILE A 117 -3.76 13.35 0.08
N PHE A 118 -3.83 14.64 -0.25
CA PHE A 118 -4.63 15.11 -1.39
C PHE A 118 -4.14 14.49 -2.69
N LEU A 119 -2.82 14.53 -2.94
CA LEU A 119 -2.24 13.92 -4.13
C LEU A 119 -2.47 12.40 -4.16
N SER A 120 -2.38 11.71 -3.03
CA SER A 120 -2.64 10.26 -2.99
C SER A 120 -4.11 9.94 -3.26
N VAL A 121 -5.04 10.76 -2.78
CA VAL A 121 -6.47 10.59 -3.09
C VAL A 121 -6.73 10.83 -4.57
N VAL A 122 -6.15 11.89 -5.16
CA VAL A 122 -6.26 12.13 -6.61
C VAL A 122 -5.69 10.95 -7.40
N MET A 123 -4.52 10.45 -7.02
CA MET A 123 -3.88 9.28 -7.63
C MET A 123 -4.83 8.07 -7.59
N LEU A 124 -5.41 7.75 -6.42
CA LEU A 124 -6.26 6.57 -6.27
C LEU A 124 -7.63 6.71 -6.94
N VAL A 125 -8.27 7.88 -6.85
CA VAL A 125 -9.56 8.14 -7.50
C VAL A 125 -9.41 8.04 -9.00
N THR A 126 -8.42 8.73 -9.58
CA THR A 126 -8.19 8.65 -11.04
C THR A 126 -7.82 7.23 -11.48
N GLY A 127 -7.01 6.50 -10.69
CA GLY A 127 -6.74 5.09 -10.93
C GLY A 127 -8.01 4.25 -10.96
N TYR A 128 -8.90 4.41 -9.97
CA TYR A 128 -10.16 3.68 -9.88
C TYR A 128 -11.09 3.96 -11.07
N PHE A 129 -11.20 5.22 -11.48
CA PHE A 129 -11.97 5.59 -12.67
C PHE A 129 -11.45 4.87 -13.92
N GLY A 130 -10.14 4.72 -14.03
CA GLY A 130 -9.52 4.00 -15.11
C GLY A 130 -9.71 2.48 -15.03
N GLU A 131 -9.42 1.86 -13.88
CA GLU A 131 -9.39 0.39 -13.75
C GLU A 131 -10.80 -0.21 -13.71
N VAL A 132 -11.76 0.49 -13.08
CA VAL A 132 -13.09 -0.05 -12.79
C VAL A 132 -14.20 0.66 -13.56
N VAL A 133 -14.19 1.99 -13.65
CA VAL A 133 -15.30 2.75 -14.25
C VAL A 133 -15.22 2.79 -15.78
N ALA A 134 -14.00 2.79 -16.33
CA ALA A 134 -13.76 2.89 -17.77
C ALA A 134 -13.59 1.54 -18.48
N ILE A 135 -14.05 0.43 -17.87
CA ILE A 135 -14.05 -0.90 -18.51
C ILE A 135 -14.78 -0.84 -19.86
N GLY A 136 -14.20 -1.46 -20.89
CA GLY A 136 -14.71 -1.42 -22.26
C GLY A 136 -14.40 -0.12 -23.01
N ASN A 137 -13.63 0.80 -22.40
CA ASN A 137 -13.12 2.01 -23.06
C ASN A 137 -11.59 2.14 -22.89
N PRO A 138 -10.80 1.42 -23.71
CA PRO A 138 -9.33 1.38 -23.58
C PRO A 138 -8.68 2.76 -23.56
N THR A 139 -9.20 3.71 -24.36
CA THR A 139 -8.70 5.08 -24.41
C THR A 139 -8.90 5.81 -23.09
N ALA A 140 -10.10 5.73 -22.52
CA ALA A 140 -10.36 6.34 -21.21
C ALA A 140 -9.51 5.68 -20.12
N GLN A 141 -9.30 4.35 -20.17
CA GLN A 141 -8.47 3.66 -19.18
C GLN A 141 -7.04 4.21 -19.15
N TRP A 142 -6.32 4.28 -20.27
CA TRP A 142 -4.94 4.78 -20.21
C TRP A 142 -4.85 6.28 -19.93
N ILE A 143 -5.86 7.09 -20.28
CA ILE A 143 -5.92 8.52 -19.93
C ILE A 143 -6.04 8.70 -18.41
N TRP A 144 -6.94 7.96 -17.77
CA TRP A 144 -7.10 7.99 -16.31
C TRP A 144 -5.86 7.43 -15.59
N GLY A 145 -5.27 6.35 -16.13
CA GLY A 145 -4.00 5.82 -15.66
C GLY A 145 -2.85 6.83 -15.74
N LEU A 146 -2.78 7.62 -16.82
CA LEU A 146 -1.80 8.70 -16.96
C LEU A 146 -2.02 9.81 -15.92
N ALA A 147 -3.28 10.22 -15.69
CA ALA A 147 -3.60 11.21 -14.66
C ALA A 147 -3.18 10.72 -13.26
N SER A 148 -3.44 9.44 -12.96
CA SER A 148 -3.00 8.79 -11.73
C SER A 148 -1.47 8.78 -11.61
N GLY A 149 -0.78 8.39 -12.68
CA GLY A 149 0.68 8.37 -12.76
C GLY A 149 1.30 9.75 -12.55
N ILE A 150 0.71 10.82 -13.08
CA ILE A 150 1.18 12.20 -12.84
C ILE A 150 1.10 12.54 -11.35
N ALA A 151 -0.03 12.26 -10.69
CA ALA A 151 -0.17 12.50 -9.25
C ALA A 151 0.85 11.71 -8.43
N TYR A 152 1.08 10.43 -8.79
CA TYR A 152 2.12 9.59 -8.22
C TYR A 152 3.52 10.20 -8.35
N PHE A 153 3.93 10.63 -9.55
CA PHE A 153 5.26 11.23 -9.75
C PHE A 153 5.41 12.59 -9.07
N ILE A 154 4.34 13.35 -8.86
CA ILE A 154 4.37 14.57 -8.04
C ILE A 154 4.69 14.20 -6.58
N ILE A 155 4.09 13.14 -6.02
CA ILE A 155 4.43 12.64 -4.68
C ILE A 155 5.91 12.24 -4.62
N VAL A 156 6.39 11.47 -5.58
CA VAL A 156 7.81 11.08 -5.70
C VAL A 156 8.71 12.31 -5.70
N TYR A 157 8.38 13.33 -6.49
CA TYR A 157 9.16 14.57 -6.54
C TYR A 157 9.22 15.26 -5.17
N ILE A 158 8.09 15.39 -4.47
CA ILE A 158 8.03 16.04 -3.15
C ILE A 158 8.93 15.35 -2.12
N ILE A 159 8.96 14.02 -2.13
CA ILE A 159 9.73 13.24 -1.15
C ILE A 159 11.22 13.09 -1.51
N TRP A 160 11.56 13.06 -2.80
CA TRP A 160 12.94 12.92 -3.25
C TRP A 160 13.70 14.23 -3.37
N PHE A 161 13.03 15.29 -3.85
CA PHE A 161 13.66 16.55 -4.22
C PHE A 161 13.00 17.78 -3.59
N GLY A 162 11.78 17.64 -3.08
CA GLY A 162 10.97 18.73 -2.54
C GLY A 162 11.19 19.02 -1.05
N GLU A 163 10.15 19.60 -0.44
CA GLU A 163 10.17 20.07 0.95
C GLU A 163 10.41 18.94 1.96
N ALA A 164 9.90 17.73 1.69
CA ALA A 164 10.07 16.60 2.60
C ALA A 164 11.54 16.10 2.62
N LYS A 165 12.24 16.11 1.48
CA LYS A 165 13.67 15.79 1.43
C LYS A 165 14.49 16.78 2.25
N LYS A 166 14.19 18.08 2.14
CA LYS A 166 14.91 19.13 2.89
C LYS A 166 14.75 18.94 4.41
N LEU A 167 13.54 18.61 4.85
CA LEU A 167 13.25 18.28 6.25
C LEU A 167 14.00 17.01 6.70
N ALA A 168 14.04 15.97 5.85
CA ALA A 168 14.75 14.73 6.16
C ALA A 168 16.26 14.97 6.34
N VAL A 169 16.86 15.77 5.46
CA VAL A 169 18.28 16.15 5.55
C VAL A 169 18.54 16.96 6.83
N ALA A 170 17.65 17.90 7.16
CA ALA A 170 17.75 18.67 8.40
C ALA A 170 17.61 17.80 9.67
N ALA A 171 16.76 16.76 9.63
CA ALA A 171 16.63 15.79 10.72
C ALA A 171 17.90 14.94 10.90
N GLY A 172 18.50 14.51 9.79
CA GLY A 172 19.70 13.66 9.79
C GLY A 172 19.48 12.28 10.43
N GLY A 173 20.59 11.58 10.66
CA GLY A 173 20.62 10.32 11.43
C GLY A 173 19.63 9.26 10.97
N ALA A 174 18.96 8.62 11.94
CA ALA A 174 18.00 7.55 11.69
C ALA A 174 16.81 8.02 10.83
N VAL A 175 16.36 9.27 11.00
CA VAL A 175 15.23 9.83 10.25
C VAL A 175 15.57 9.98 8.78
N LEU A 176 16.73 10.54 8.45
CA LEU A 176 17.18 10.65 7.05
C LEU A 176 17.33 9.27 6.42
N LYS A 177 17.89 8.30 7.15
CA LYS A 177 18.04 6.93 6.66
C LYS A 177 16.68 6.30 6.36
N ALA A 178 15.74 6.36 7.30
CA ALA A 178 14.39 5.85 7.11
C ALA A 178 13.68 6.54 5.94
N HIS A 179 13.73 7.88 5.87
CA HIS A 179 13.16 8.65 4.77
C HIS A 179 13.70 8.19 3.41
N ASN A 180 15.01 8.00 3.26
CA ASN A 180 15.60 7.55 2.00
C ASN A 180 15.11 6.15 1.60
N VAL A 181 14.94 5.23 2.56
CA VAL A 181 14.39 3.91 2.29
C VAL A 181 12.92 4.02 1.89
N LEU A 182 12.12 4.82 2.60
CA LEU A 182 10.72 5.05 2.25
C LEU A 182 10.55 5.71 0.87
N CYS A 183 11.48 6.59 0.48
CA CYS A 183 11.53 7.16 -0.86
C CYS A 183 11.69 6.09 -1.95
N TRP A 184 12.46 5.04 -1.70
CA TRP A 184 12.57 3.89 -2.59
C TRP A 184 11.32 3.00 -2.58
N PHE A 185 10.68 2.83 -1.43
CA PHE A 185 9.37 2.16 -1.37
C PHE A 185 8.33 2.88 -2.21
N VAL A 186 8.27 4.22 -2.13
CA VAL A 186 7.35 4.98 -2.97
C VAL A 186 7.78 4.88 -4.42
N LEU A 187 9.04 5.11 -4.79
CA LEU A 187 9.46 5.13 -6.20
C LEU A 187 9.41 3.76 -6.90
N VAL A 188 9.93 2.71 -6.26
CA VAL A 188 10.06 1.38 -6.85
C VAL A 188 9.00 0.44 -6.31
N GLY A 189 8.78 0.44 -5.00
CA GLY A 189 7.77 -0.40 -4.38
C GLY A 189 6.36 -0.09 -4.90
N TRP A 190 5.98 1.19 -5.03
CA TRP A 190 4.66 1.53 -5.55
C TRP A 190 4.57 1.50 -7.06
N ALA A 191 5.69 1.47 -7.81
CA ALA A 191 5.66 1.29 -9.26
C ALA A 191 5.05 -0.08 -9.67
N ILE A 192 4.99 -1.03 -8.74
CA ILE A 192 4.28 -2.31 -8.91
C ILE A 192 2.78 -2.07 -9.24
N TYR A 193 2.16 -1.05 -8.66
CA TYR A 193 0.73 -0.78 -8.86
C TYR A 193 0.37 -0.30 -10.27
N PRO A 194 1.00 0.75 -10.84
CA PRO A 194 0.75 1.13 -12.22
C PRO A 194 1.18 0.03 -13.21
N LEU A 195 2.15 -0.83 -12.89
CA LEU A 195 2.45 -2.00 -13.71
C LEU A 195 1.30 -3.01 -13.68
N GLY A 196 0.73 -3.32 -12.51
CA GLY A 196 -0.46 -4.15 -12.40
C GLY A 196 -1.65 -3.56 -13.17
N TYR A 197 -1.86 -2.25 -13.09
CA TYR A 197 -2.87 -1.53 -13.87
C TYR A 197 -2.67 -1.69 -15.37
N ILE A 198 -1.44 -1.50 -15.86
CA ILE A 198 -1.08 -1.66 -17.29
C ILE A 198 -1.30 -3.11 -17.74
N LEU A 199 -1.01 -4.09 -16.87
CA LEU A 199 -1.22 -5.49 -17.17
C LEU A 199 -2.72 -5.84 -17.21
N GLY A 200 -3.50 -5.39 -16.22
CA GLY A 200 -4.89 -5.83 -16.03
C GLY A 200 -5.95 -5.04 -16.80
N THR A 201 -5.60 -3.93 -17.47
CA THR A 201 -6.55 -3.10 -18.22
C THR A 201 -6.42 -3.27 -19.73
N GLU A 202 -7.54 -3.16 -20.45
CA GLU A 202 -7.56 -3.18 -21.92
C GLU A 202 -6.80 -2.00 -22.52
N GLY A 203 -6.83 -0.85 -21.83
CA GLY A 203 -6.08 0.35 -22.20
C GLY A 203 -4.57 0.21 -22.13
N GLY A 204 -4.04 -0.73 -21.35
CA GLY A 204 -2.62 -1.04 -21.27
C GLY A 204 -1.70 0.18 -21.14
N LEU A 205 -0.52 0.10 -21.77
CA LEU A 205 0.43 1.21 -21.85
C LEU A 205 0.13 2.07 -23.09
N PHE A 206 -0.69 3.10 -22.93
CA PHE A 206 -1.09 4.00 -24.03
C PHE A 206 -1.77 3.26 -25.21
N GLY A 207 -2.59 2.27 -24.89
CA GLY A 207 -3.26 1.38 -25.86
C GLY A 207 -2.48 0.11 -26.19
N LEU A 208 -1.25 -0.05 -25.68
CA LEU A 208 -0.46 -1.27 -25.88
C LEU A 208 -0.76 -2.29 -24.77
N GLN A 209 -1.36 -3.42 -25.16
CA GLN A 209 -1.51 -4.57 -24.28
C GLN A 209 -0.20 -5.37 -24.19
N LEU A 210 0.21 -5.70 -22.96
CA LEU A 210 1.42 -6.50 -22.71
C LEU A 210 1.14 -8.00 -22.64
N VAL A 211 -0.13 -8.38 -22.43
CA VAL A 211 -0.60 -9.76 -22.34
C VAL A 211 -1.89 -9.85 -23.17
N GLU A 212 -1.94 -10.80 -24.11
CA GLU A 212 -3.07 -10.93 -25.04
C GLU A 212 -4.32 -11.54 -24.38
N ASP A 213 -4.14 -12.50 -23.46
CA ASP A 213 -5.24 -13.15 -22.75
C ASP A 213 -5.67 -12.30 -21.54
N PRO A 214 -6.88 -11.71 -21.54
CA PRO A 214 -7.35 -10.85 -20.45
C PRO A 214 -7.46 -11.57 -19.11
N LYS A 215 -7.77 -12.88 -19.12
CA LYS A 215 -7.88 -13.67 -17.90
C LYS A 215 -6.52 -13.88 -17.26
N VAL A 216 -5.52 -14.28 -18.06
CA VAL A 216 -4.14 -14.45 -17.60
C VAL A 216 -3.58 -13.11 -17.10
N ALA A 217 -3.91 -12.01 -17.79
CA ALA A 217 -3.49 -10.68 -17.39
C ALA A 217 -4.07 -10.27 -16.03
N GLN A 218 -5.36 -10.55 -15.79
CA GLN A 218 -6.03 -10.27 -14.52
C GLN A 218 -5.49 -11.15 -13.37
N GLU A 219 -5.28 -12.45 -13.60
CA GLU A 219 -4.68 -13.34 -12.59
C GLU A 219 -3.25 -12.91 -12.23
N ALA A 220 -2.45 -12.51 -13.22
CA ALA A 220 -1.11 -11.96 -12.99
C ALA A 220 -1.16 -10.64 -12.22
N MET A 221 -2.09 -9.74 -12.56
CA MET A 221 -2.31 -8.49 -11.84
C MET A 221 -2.62 -8.75 -10.36
N ASP A 222 -3.51 -9.69 -10.05
CA ASP A 222 -3.86 -10.02 -8.66
C ASP A 222 -2.65 -10.54 -7.88
N VAL A 223 -1.86 -11.44 -8.47
CA VAL A 223 -0.60 -11.91 -7.85
C VAL A 223 0.36 -10.75 -7.59
N VAL A 224 0.54 -9.87 -8.59
CA VAL A 224 1.42 -8.70 -8.51
C VAL A 224 0.97 -7.74 -7.40
N TYR A 225 -0.33 -7.44 -7.31
CA TYR A 225 -0.87 -6.60 -6.26
C TYR A 225 -0.77 -7.25 -4.88
N ASN A 226 -1.04 -8.55 -4.76
CA ASN A 226 -0.96 -9.28 -3.50
C ASN A 226 0.46 -9.25 -2.91
N ILE A 227 1.47 -9.48 -3.76
CA ILE A 227 2.88 -9.38 -3.38
C ILE A 227 3.26 -7.92 -3.07
N GLY A 228 2.84 -6.99 -3.94
CA GLY A 228 3.12 -5.57 -3.81
C GLY A 228 2.62 -5.01 -2.48
N ASP A 229 1.38 -5.31 -2.11
CA ASP A 229 0.81 -4.88 -0.84
C ASP A 229 1.58 -5.45 0.36
N ALA A 230 1.85 -6.77 0.37
CA ALA A 230 2.61 -7.40 1.45
C ALA A 230 3.96 -6.71 1.67
N ILE A 231 4.71 -6.45 0.60
CA ILE A 231 5.99 -5.74 0.66
C ILE A 231 5.79 -4.30 1.12
N ASN A 232 4.87 -3.56 0.48
CA ASN A 232 4.74 -2.11 0.66
C ASN A 232 4.02 -1.71 1.95
N LYS A 233 3.30 -2.61 2.61
CA LYS A 233 2.65 -2.33 3.90
C LYS A 233 3.49 -2.86 5.06
N ILE A 234 3.90 -4.13 5.00
CA ILE A 234 4.72 -4.74 6.06
C ILE A 234 6.13 -4.14 6.04
N GLY A 235 6.76 -4.11 4.87
CA GLY A 235 8.11 -3.55 4.70
C GLY A 235 8.18 -2.07 5.07
N PHE A 236 7.19 -1.28 4.67
CA PHE A 236 7.06 0.12 5.10
C PHE A 236 7.02 0.23 6.62
N GLY A 237 6.13 -0.54 7.28
CA GLY A 237 6.05 -0.54 8.74
C GLY A 237 7.35 -1.00 9.44
N LEU A 238 8.08 -1.95 8.84
CA LEU A 238 9.36 -2.42 9.37
C LEU A 238 10.46 -1.33 9.28
N VAL A 239 10.42 -0.47 8.27
CA VAL A 239 11.32 0.70 8.20
C VAL A 239 11.03 1.68 9.33
N ILE A 240 9.75 1.93 9.62
CA ILE A 240 9.31 2.80 10.72
C ILE A 240 9.68 2.20 12.08
N PHE A 241 9.46 0.90 12.26
CA PHE A 241 9.89 0.19 13.45
C PHE A 241 11.41 0.27 13.64
N GLY A 242 12.18 0.07 12.58
CA GLY A 242 13.65 0.21 12.60
C GLY A 242 14.10 1.62 12.97
N LEU A 243 13.41 2.65 12.47
CA LEU A 243 13.61 4.05 12.87
C LEU A 243 13.37 4.24 14.37
N ALA A 244 12.27 3.71 14.89
CA ALA A 244 11.91 3.81 16.30
C ALA A 244 12.98 3.17 17.19
N VAL A 245 13.41 1.93 16.87
CA VAL A 245 14.47 1.21 17.61
C VAL A 245 15.79 1.98 17.58
N ALA A 246 16.21 2.47 16.41
CA ALA A 246 17.46 3.22 16.29
C ALA A 246 17.43 4.54 17.07
N SER A 247 16.25 5.15 17.21
CA SER A 247 16.07 6.40 17.92
C SER A 247 16.03 6.21 19.44
N THR A 248 15.44 5.12 19.94
CA THR A 248 15.41 4.78 21.39
C THR A 248 16.81 4.45 21.93
N LYS A 249 17.63 3.69 21.19
CA LYS A 249 19.01 3.40 21.63
C LYS A 249 19.86 4.66 21.80
N LYS A 250 19.56 5.73 21.07
CA LYS A 250 20.26 7.00 21.16
C LYS A 250 19.81 7.86 22.35
N SER A 251 18.59 7.69 22.86
CA SER A 251 18.16 8.40 24.08
C SER A 251 18.70 7.76 25.36
N GLU A 252 19.10 6.48 25.30
CA GLU A 252 19.67 5.73 26.43
C GLU A 252 21.21 5.85 26.53
N ALA A 253 21.87 6.40 25.51
CA ALA A 253 23.33 6.55 25.42
C ALA A 253 23.76 8.01 25.56
#